data_AF-A0A967WHQ7-F1
#
_entry.id   AF-A0A967WHQ7-F1
#
_cell.length_a   1.000
_cell.length_b   1.000
_cell.length_c   1.000
_cell.angle_alpha   90.00
_cell.angle_beta   90.00
_cell.angle_gamma   90.00
#
_symmetry.space_group_name_H-M   'P 1'
#
loop_
_entity.id
_entity.type
_entity.pdbx_description
1 polymer ?
#
loop_
_entity_poly.entity_id
_entity_poly.type
_entity_poly.pdbx_seq_one_letter_code
_entity_poly.pdbx_strand_id
1 'polypeptide(L)'
;MPWRPRAEHKEGIGTCWVCADTLPRPFLNEHHRKPRSAGGGEEEINRVFICPTCHTACHAITKVFLKGKTGQVRDMLGLLIHDDKGAAERMMELVQAEAAAWRSGDRSEFQRVTFNIQRAVYDALKGIAAATKNPNSKRPMGVGMLMETILTKWVENYMRGGSPPQEQQPQEPPKRRERPEILLDKPHTAGHDDQS
;
A
#
# COMPACT_ATOMS: atom_id res chain seq x y z
N MET A 1 -5.18 14.57 21.63
CA MET A 1 -3.71 14.74 21.57
C MET A 1 -3.37 15.37 20.23
N PRO A 2 -2.78 16.58 20.17
CA PRO A 2 -2.37 17.21 18.92
C PRO A 2 -1.23 16.41 18.28
N TRP A 3 -1.32 16.19 16.96
CA TRP A 3 -0.24 15.62 16.16
C TRP A 3 0.95 16.56 16.21
N ARG A 4 2.03 16.15 16.91
CA ARG A 4 3.31 16.85 16.82
C ARG A 4 4.00 16.35 15.55
N PRO A 5 4.41 17.22 14.62
CA PRO A 5 5.26 16.80 13.51
C PRO A 5 6.49 16.11 14.12
N ARG A 6 6.77 14.87 13.68
CA ARG A 6 8.01 14.18 14.05
C ARG A 6 9.15 15.10 13.65
N ALA A 7 10.12 15.28 14.57
CA ALA A 7 11.30 16.11 14.39
C ALA A 7 11.82 15.97 12.96
N GLU A 8 12.08 17.12 12.33
CA GLU A 8 12.63 17.26 10.98
C GLU A 8 13.58 16.09 10.67
N HIS A 9 13.15 15.20 9.77
CA HIS A 9 13.98 14.11 9.31
C HIS A 9 15.20 14.76 8.65
N LYS A 10 16.32 14.84 9.36
CA LYS A 10 17.59 15.31 8.81
C LYS A 10 17.85 14.53 7.53
N GLU A 11 17.89 15.24 6.41
CA GLU A 11 18.35 14.74 5.13
C GLU A 11 19.72 14.11 5.36
N GLY A 12 19.79 12.79 5.27
CA GLY A 12 20.95 12.04 5.73
C GLY A 12 20.92 10.62 5.21
N ILE A 13 22.10 10.09 5.00
CA ILE A 13 22.31 8.69 4.68
C ILE A 13 22.35 7.91 6.01
N GLY A 14 21.62 6.79 6.08
CA GLY A 14 21.63 5.88 7.23
C GLY A 14 21.96 4.45 6.82
N THR A 15 22.36 3.64 7.79
CA THR A 15 22.76 2.25 7.57
C THR A 15 21.72 1.30 8.16
N CYS A 16 21.32 0.29 7.40
CA CYS A 16 20.49 -0.81 7.87
C CYS A 16 21.25 -1.59 8.93
N TRP A 17 20.66 -1.72 10.12
CA TRP A 17 21.28 -2.45 11.23
C TRP A 17 21.47 -3.95 10.92
N VAL A 18 20.61 -4.54 10.09
CA VAL A 18 20.70 -5.96 9.73
C VAL A 18 21.74 -6.21 8.64
N CYS A 19 21.52 -5.73 7.42
CA CYS A 19 22.39 -6.04 6.26
C CYS A 19 23.53 -5.04 6.03
N ALA A 20 23.68 -4.00 6.84
CA ALA A 20 24.65 -2.92 6.65
C ALA A 20 24.50 -2.11 5.34
N ASP A 21 23.45 -2.34 4.55
CA ASP A 21 23.15 -1.51 3.38
C ASP A 21 22.92 -0.06 3.78
N THR A 22 23.37 0.84 2.92
CA THR A 22 23.31 2.27 3.19
C THR A 22 22.25 2.92 2.29
N LEU A 23 21.28 3.61 2.89
CA LEU A 23 20.10 4.17 2.23
C LEU A 23 19.78 5.58 2.74
N PRO A 24 19.08 6.44 1.98
CA PRO A 24 18.55 7.67 2.53
C PRO A 24 17.64 7.38 3.73
N ARG A 25 17.82 8.13 4.82
CA ARG A 25 17.14 7.93 6.10
C ARG A 25 15.62 7.77 6.01
N PRO A 26 14.89 8.51 5.14
CA PRO A 26 13.45 8.34 4.99
C PRO A 26 13.00 6.96 4.49
N PHE A 27 13.89 6.19 3.85
CA PHE A 27 13.59 4.83 3.39
C PHE A 27 13.84 3.75 4.44
N LEU A 28 14.49 4.09 5.56
CA LEU A 28 14.71 3.15 6.64
C LEU A 28 13.48 3.11 7.56
N ASN A 29 13.06 1.90 7.91
CA ASN A 29 12.03 1.67 8.92
C ASN A 29 12.68 1.66 10.30
N GLU A 30 12.09 2.42 11.22
CA GLU A 30 12.37 2.30 12.64
C GLU A 30 11.75 1.00 13.17
N HIS A 31 12.53 0.22 13.93
CA HIS A 31 12.12 -1.05 14.50
C HIS A 31 12.62 -1.16 15.93
N HIS A 32 11.79 -1.64 16.85
CA HIS A 32 12.23 -1.92 18.21
C HIS A 32 13.01 -3.24 18.25
N ARG A 33 14.20 -3.27 18.87
CA ARG A 33 14.94 -4.53 19.09
C ARG A 33 14.15 -5.46 20.00
N LYS A 34 13.53 -4.88 21.04
CA LYS A 34 12.57 -5.53 21.93
C LYS A 34 11.23 -4.80 21.82
N PRO A 35 10.18 -5.42 21.28
CA PRO A 35 8.89 -4.77 21.17
C PRO A 35 8.31 -4.39 22.55
N ARG A 36 7.49 -3.33 22.59
CA ARG A 36 6.83 -2.89 23.84
C ARG A 36 5.97 -3.98 24.47
N SER A 37 5.31 -4.77 23.64
CA SER A 37 4.52 -5.95 24.01
C SER A 37 5.33 -7.04 24.71
N ALA A 38 6.65 -7.08 24.50
CA ALA A 38 7.58 -7.94 25.22
C ALA A 38 8.25 -7.23 26.42
N GLY A 39 7.80 -6.02 26.78
CA GLY A 39 8.40 -5.19 27.83
C GLY A 39 9.66 -4.46 27.38
N GLY A 40 9.76 -4.09 26.10
CA GLY A 40 10.76 -3.13 25.63
C GLY A 40 10.32 -1.68 25.86
N GLY A 41 11.29 -0.78 26.08
CA GLY A 41 11.01 0.64 26.27
C GLY A 41 11.17 1.46 25.00
N GLU A 42 11.10 2.78 25.15
CA GLU A 42 11.15 3.78 24.05
C GLU A 42 12.52 4.43 23.87
N GLU A 43 13.49 4.01 24.67
CA GLU A 43 14.88 4.47 24.61
C GLU A 43 15.51 4.26 23.23
N GLU A 44 16.40 5.18 22.85
CA GLU A 44 17.09 5.16 21.55
C GLU A 44 17.88 3.88 21.33
N ILE A 45 18.45 3.29 22.39
CA ILE A 45 19.20 2.02 22.32
C ILE A 45 18.30 0.81 21.94
N ASN A 46 16.99 0.89 22.19
CA ASN A 46 16.03 -0.13 21.80
C ASN A 46 15.50 0.08 20.38
N ARG A 47 15.90 1.16 19.69
CA ARG A 47 15.46 1.46 18.33
C ARG A 47 16.60 1.20 17.37
N VAL A 48 16.31 0.45 16.33
CA VAL A 48 17.22 0.24 15.20
C VAL A 48 16.53 0.68 13.92
N PHE A 49 17.34 0.97 12.90
CA PHE A 49 16.85 1.33 11.58
C PHE A 49 17.20 0.22 10.62
N ILE A 50 16.20 -0.29 9.91
CA ILE A 50 16.36 -1.41 9.00
C ILE A 50 15.76 -1.07 7.64
N CYS A 51 16.34 -1.59 6.56
CA CYS A 51 15.80 -1.38 5.24
C CYS A 51 14.42 -2.06 5.07
N PRO A 52 13.61 -1.64 4.09
CA PRO A 52 12.28 -2.22 3.86
C PRO A 52 12.31 -3.74 3.62
N THR A 53 13.36 -4.24 2.95
CA THR A 53 13.56 -5.66 2.70
C THR A 53 13.80 -6.43 3.99
N CYS A 54 14.75 -6.00 4.83
CA CYS A 54 15.02 -6.65 6.12
C CYS A 54 13.82 -6.56 7.07
N HIS A 55 13.08 -5.45 7.06
CA HIS A 55 11.86 -5.30 7.86
C HIS A 55 10.80 -6.34 7.48
N THR A 56 10.50 -6.43 6.18
CA THR A 56 9.52 -7.39 5.66
C THR A 56 9.96 -8.83 5.91
N ALA A 57 11.26 -9.11 5.72
CA ALA A 57 11.87 -10.41 5.98
C ALA A 57 11.75 -10.82 7.44
N CYS A 58 12.03 -9.92 8.39
CA CYS A 58 11.89 -10.16 9.83
C CYS A 58 10.48 -10.68 10.15
N HIS A 59 9.44 -9.96 9.74
CA HIS A 59 8.05 -10.36 9.97
C HIS A 59 7.66 -11.67 9.29
N ALA A 60 8.14 -11.90 8.06
CA ALA A 60 7.89 -13.15 7.36
C ALA A 60 8.54 -14.34 8.07
N ILE A 61 9.79 -14.19 8.50
CA ILE A 61 10.54 -15.23 9.22
C ILE A 61 9.91 -15.48 10.59
N THR A 62 9.51 -14.44 11.33
CA THR A 62 8.79 -14.56 12.61
C THR A 62 7.56 -15.44 12.50
N LYS A 63 6.74 -15.25 11.45
CA LYS A 63 5.55 -16.09 11.21
C LYS A 63 5.88 -17.56 10.99
N VAL A 64 7.01 -17.86 10.34
CA VAL A 64 7.47 -19.25 10.13
C VAL A 64 8.08 -19.82 11.41
N PHE A 65 8.84 -19.03 12.14
CA PHE A 65 9.44 -19.38 13.42
C PHE A 65 8.38 -19.73 14.47
N LEU A 66 7.29 -18.95 14.55
CA LEU A 66 6.16 -19.21 15.44
C LEU A 66 5.43 -20.54 15.14
N LYS A 67 5.54 -21.06 13.91
CA LYS A 67 5.01 -22.38 13.52
C LYS A 67 5.96 -23.53 13.85
N GLY A 68 7.09 -23.26 14.51
CA GLY A 68 8.10 -24.27 14.86
C GLY A 68 8.94 -24.78 13.68
N LYS A 69 8.89 -24.11 12.52
CA LYS A 69 9.58 -24.55 11.30
C LYS A 69 11.02 -24.02 11.23
N THR A 70 11.87 -24.44 12.17
CA THR A 70 13.26 -23.94 12.30
C THR A 70 14.14 -24.20 11.08
N GLY A 71 13.99 -25.35 10.41
CA GLY A 71 14.70 -25.63 9.16
C GLY A 71 14.38 -24.62 8.06
N GLN A 72 13.09 -24.33 7.85
CA GLN A 72 12.63 -23.34 6.88
C GLN A 72 13.12 -21.92 7.24
N VAL A 73 13.19 -21.58 8.53
CA VAL A 73 13.79 -20.31 8.98
C VAL A 73 15.24 -20.21 8.56
N ARG A 74 16.03 -21.29 8.75
CA ARG A 74 17.44 -21.33 8.33
C ARG A 74 17.58 -21.14 6.81
N ASP A 75 16.74 -21.81 6.04
CA ASP A 75 16.75 -21.70 4.57
C ASP A 75 16.38 -20.28 4.12
N MET A 76 15.37 -19.66 4.75
CA MET A 76 15.00 -18.26 4.48
C MET A 76 16.14 -17.29 4.80
N LEU A 77 16.82 -17.48 5.94
CA LEU A 77 17.97 -16.66 6.31
C LEU A 77 19.11 -16.81 5.28
N GLY A 78 19.43 -18.02 4.86
CA GLY A 78 20.47 -18.26 3.85
C GLY A 78 20.16 -17.67 2.47
N LEU A 79 18.87 -17.60 2.10
CA LEU A 79 18.44 -17.00 0.82
C LEU A 79 18.42 -15.46 0.88
N LEU A 80 18.02 -14.88 2.01
CA LEU A 80 17.79 -13.43 2.14
C LEU A 80 19.02 -12.67 2.64
N ILE A 81 19.91 -13.36 3.36
CA ILE A 81 21.09 -12.78 4.02
C ILE A 81 22.29 -13.59 3.55
N HIS A 82 22.78 -13.24 2.36
CA HIS A 82 23.86 -13.93 1.64
C HIS A 82 25.13 -14.05 2.49
N ASP A 83 25.48 -15.26 2.94
CA ASP A 83 26.71 -15.68 3.65
C ASP A 83 27.24 -14.81 4.82
N ASP A 84 26.58 -13.69 5.13
CA ASP A 84 26.89 -12.81 6.26
C ASP A 84 26.24 -13.38 7.53
N LYS A 85 27.04 -14.16 8.23
CA LYS A 85 26.68 -14.75 9.54
C LYS A 85 26.25 -13.67 10.54
N GLY A 86 26.90 -12.51 10.54
CA GLY A 86 26.58 -11.43 11.47
C GLY A 86 25.21 -10.81 11.18
N ALA A 87 24.88 -10.60 9.90
CA ALA A 87 23.55 -10.14 9.52
C ALA A 87 22.47 -11.19 9.83
N ALA A 88 22.77 -12.49 9.65
CA ALA A 88 21.84 -13.57 9.98
C ALA A 88 21.55 -13.64 11.49
N GLU A 89 22.58 -13.50 12.33
CA GLU A 89 22.45 -13.42 13.79
C GLU A 89 21.61 -12.21 14.22
N ARG A 90 21.89 -11.02 13.67
CA ARG A 90 21.11 -9.80 13.92
C ARG A 90 19.64 -9.96 13.51
N MET A 91 19.37 -10.56 12.36
CA MET A 91 17.99 -10.86 11.94
C MET A 91 17.32 -11.82 12.92
N MET A 92 18.01 -12.89 13.33
CA MET A 92 17.46 -13.88 14.25
C MET A 92 17.16 -13.28 15.63
N GLU A 93 17.95 -12.30 16.09
CA GLU A 93 17.69 -11.52 17.29
C GLU A 93 16.32 -10.82 17.21
N LEU A 94 16.05 -10.08 16.12
CA LEU A 94 14.77 -9.39 15.91
C LEU A 94 13.61 -10.39 15.83
N VAL A 95 13.79 -11.48 15.08
CA VAL A 95 12.77 -12.54 14.92
C VAL A 95 12.39 -13.16 16.27
N GLN A 96 13.36 -13.42 17.15
CA GLN A 96 13.10 -13.99 18.47
C GLN A 96 12.37 -13.01 19.38
N ALA A 97 12.76 -11.73 19.37
CA ALA A 97 12.11 -10.69 20.14
C ALA A 97 10.66 -10.47 19.69
N GLU A 98 10.41 -10.42 18.38
CA GLU A 98 9.07 -10.39 17.79
C GLU A 98 8.27 -11.64 18.15
N ALA A 99 8.85 -12.83 18.05
CA ALA A 99 8.15 -14.06 18.42
C ALA A 99 7.77 -14.09 19.91
N ALA A 100 8.60 -13.53 20.79
CA ALA A 100 8.29 -13.39 22.21
C ALA A 100 7.12 -12.42 22.44
N ALA A 101 7.12 -11.28 21.75
CA ALA A 101 6.01 -10.33 21.73
C ALA A 101 4.70 -10.96 21.23
N TRP A 102 4.75 -11.75 20.16
CA TRP A 102 3.56 -12.43 19.64
C TRP A 102 2.97 -13.43 20.63
N ARG A 103 3.82 -14.11 21.42
CA ARG A 103 3.39 -15.07 22.44
C ARG A 103 2.80 -14.39 23.68
N SER A 104 3.17 -13.14 23.99
CA SER A 104 2.57 -12.38 25.09
C SER A 104 1.12 -11.96 24.81
N GLY A 105 0.62 -12.20 23.59
CA GLY A 105 -0.77 -11.99 23.22
C GLY A 105 -1.10 -10.58 22.73
N ASP A 106 -0.12 -9.67 22.75
CA ASP A 106 -0.27 -8.31 22.24
C ASP A 106 0.13 -8.25 20.76
N ARG A 107 -0.88 -8.32 19.90
CA ARG A 107 -0.75 -8.38 18.43
C ARG A 107 -0.76 -7.00 17.76
N SER A 108 -0.32 -5.95 18.43
CA SER A 108 -0.58 -4.58 17.96
C SER A 108 0.53 -3.95 17.11
N GLU A 109 0.94 -4.60 16.01
CA GLU A 109 1.41 -3.83 14.84
C GLU A 109 0.22 -3.47 13.94
N PHE A 110 -0.73 -2.73 14.50
CA PHE A 110 -1.69 -2.02 13.67
C PHE A 110 -0.99 -0.81 13.09
N GLN A 111 -0.42 -0.94 11.89
CA GLN A 111 -0.09 0.23 11.10
C GLN A 111 -1.43 0.89 10.74
N ARG A 112 -1.80 1.93 11.49
CA ARG A 112 -3.03 2.69 11.23
C ARG A 112 -2.87 3.40 9.88
N VAL A 113 -3.44 2.79 8.85
CA VAL A 113 -3.62 3.47 7.57
C VAL A 113 -4.83 4.38 7.71
N THR A 114 -4.61 5.68 7.53
CA THR A 114 -5.68 6.68 7.52
C THR A 114 -5.95 7.08 6.08
N PHE A 115 -7.23 7.09 5.70
CA PHE A 115 -7.66 7.50 4.38
C PHE A 115 -8.47 8.79 4.52
N ASN A 116 -8.08 9.83 3.78
CA ASN A 116 -8.91 11.01 3.62
C ASN A 116 -9.91 10.72 2.49
N ILE A 117 -11.14 10.41 2.87
CA ILE A 117 -12.21 10.08 1.92
C ILE A 117 -13.19 11.26 1.89
N GLN A 118 -13.53 11.73 0.69
CA GLN A 118 -14.56 12.74 0.52
C GLN A 118 -15.91 12.23 1.04
N ARG A 119 -16.73 13.11 1.62
CA ARG A 119 -18.01 12.73 2.21
C ARG A 119 -18.93 11.98 1.24
N ALA A 120 -19.00 12.43 -0.02
CA ALA A 120 -19.80 11.79 -1.06
C ALA A 120 -19.37 10.33 -1.32
N VAL A 121 -18.06 10.07 -1.34
CA VAL A 121 -17.51 8.71 -1.50
C VAL A 121 -17.82 7.85 -0.28
N TYR A 122 -17.74 8.42 0.92
CA TYR A 122 -18.12 7.71 2.14
C TYR A 122 -19.60 7.32 2.17
N ASP A 123 -20.49 8.24 1.77
CA ASP A 123 -21.93 7.97 1.71
C ASP A 123 -22.26 6.89 0.65
N ALA A 124 -21.56 6.88 -0.49
CA ALA A 124 -21.66 5.82 -1.48
C ALA A 124 -21.20 4.46 -0.92
N LEU A 125 -20.04 4.41 -0.24
CA LEU A 125 -19.54 3.21 0.43
C LEU A 125 -20.51 2.69 1.49
N LYS A 126 -21.19 3.58 2.21
CA LYS A 126 -22.22 3.22 3.20
C LYS A 126 -23.42 2.54 2.54
N GLY A 127 -23.89 3.04 1.39
CA GLY A 127 -24.95 2.40 0.60
C GLY A 127 -24.55 0.99 0.15
N ILE A 128 -23.34 0.83 -0.40
CA ILE A 128 -22.81 -0.47 -0.85
C ILE A 128 -22.69 -1.44 0.34
N ALA A 129 -22.15 -0.98 1.47
CA ALA A 129 -21.95 -1.80 2.66
C ALA A 129 -23.28 -2.33 3.22
N ALA A 130 -24.33 -1.49 3.24
CA ALA A 130 -25.66 -1.90 3.66
C ALA A 130 -26.30 -2.96 2.74
N ALA A 131 -26.02 -2.89 1.43
CA ALA A 131 -26.49 -3.86 0.45
C ALA A 131 -25.66 -5.17 0.43
N THR A 132 -24.45 -5.16 0.98
CA THR A 132 -23.52 -6.30 0.96
C THR A 132 -23.64 -7.12 2.24
N LYS A 133 -23.82 -8.44 2.10
CA LYS A 133 -23.83 -9.35 3.25
C LYS A 133 -22.41 -9.71 3.68
N ASN A 134 -22.18 -9.77 4.99
CA ASN A 134 -20.93 -10.29 5.52
C ASN A 134 -20.86 -11.81 5.24
N PRO A 135 -19.78 -12.34 4.65
CA PRO A 135 -19.67 -13.79 4.38
C PRO A 135 -19.74 -14.64 5.66
N ASN A 136 -19.36 -14.08 6.80
CA ASN A 136 -19.34 -14.76 8.10
C ASN A 136 -20.56 -14.44 8.98
N SER A 137 -21.51 -13.63 8.50
CA SER A 137 -22.66 -13.21 9.30
C SER A 137 -23.87 -12.83 8.46
N LYS A 138 -25.08 -13.10 8.97
CA LYS A 138 -26.34 -12.63 8.32
C LYS A 138 -26.52 -11.10 8.38
N ARG A 139 -25.67 -10.39 9.12
CA ARG A 139 -25.73 -8.93 9.25
C ARG A 139 -25.13 -8.24 8.01
N PRO A 140 -25.63 -7.04 7.65
CA PRO A 140 -25.00 -6.22 6.61
C PRO A 140 -23.56 -5.86 7.00
N MET A 141 -22.72 -5.69 5.98
CA MET A 141 -21.32 -5.36 6.16
C MET A 141 -21.17 -3.91 6.66
N GLY A 142 -20.22 -3.66 7.55
CA GLY A 142 -19.83 -2.29 7.92
C GLY A 142 -18.90 -1.67 6.87
N VAL A 143 -18.91 -0.34 6.75
CA VAL A 143 -18.04 0.39 5.78
C VAL A 143 -16.56 0.04 5.95
N GLY A 144 -16.08 -0.10 7.19
CA GLY A 144 -14.69 -0.49 7.46
C GLY A 144 -14.32 -1.86 6.89
N MET A 145 -15.19 -2.85 7.07
CA MET A 145 -14.98 -4.21 6.53
C MET A 145 -15.08 -4.25 5.00
N LEU A 146 -15.97 -3.43 4.42
CA LEU A 146 -16.04 -3.27 2.97
C LEU A 146 -14.74 -2.68 2.42
N MET A 147 -14.23 -1.62 3.05
CA MET A 147 -12.97 -1.00 2.67
C MET A 147 -11.79 -1.98 2.76
N GLU A 148 -11.68 -2.71 3.87
CA GLU A 148 -10.67 -3.75 4.04
C GLU A 148 -10.74 -4.78 2.90
N THR A 149 -11.94 -5.26 2.58
CA THR A 149 -12.16 -6.22 1.48
C THR A 149 -11.72 -5.65 0.13
N ILE A 150 -12.05 -4.39 -0.17
CA ILE A 150 -11.64 -3.71 -1.41
C ILE A 150 -10.11 -3.63 -1.49
N LEU A 151 -9.47 -3.17 -0.41
CA LEU A 151 -8.01 -3.00 -0.35
C LEU A 151 -7.30 -4.34 -0.48
N THR A 152 -7.75 -5.38 0.23
CA THR A 152 -7.18 -6.73 0.13
C THR A 152 -7.25 -7.24 -1.31
N LYS A 153 -8.42 -7.14 -1.96
CA LYS A 153 -8.57 -7.58 -3.37
C LYS A 153 -7.69 -6.78 -4.33
N TRP A 154 -7.56 -5.48 -4.11
CA TRP A 154 -6.70 -4.64 -4.92
C TRP A 154 -5.22 -5.05 -4.79
N VAL A 155 -4.75 -5.24 -3.56
CA VAL A 155 -3.37 -5.71 -3.29
C VAL A 155 -3.14 -7.09 -3.89
N GLU A 156 -4.08 -8.03 -3.72
CA GLU A 156 -3.99 -9.37 -4.32
C GLU A 156 -3.87 -9.32 -5.85
N ASN A 157 -4.68 -8.49 -6.51
CA ASN A 157 -4.60 -8.31 -7.96
C ASN A 157 -3.27 -7.70 -8.39
N TYR A 158 -2.80 -6.67 -7.69
CA TYR A 158 -1.51 -6.03 -7.94
C TYR A 158 -0.35 -7.03 -7.82
N MET A 159 -0.33 -7.83 -6.76
CA MET A 159 0.72 -8.82 -6.50
C MET A 159 0.74 -9.98 -7.51
N ARG A 160 -0.40 -10.26 -8.17
CA ARG A 160 -0.47 -11.26 -9.25
C ARG A 160 0.02 -10.72 -10.61
N GLY A 161 0.60 -9.52 -10.63
CA GLY A 161 1.01 -8.85 -11.87
C GLY A 161 -0.17 -8.27 -12.66
N GLY A 162 -1.35 -8.20 -12.05
CA GLY A 162 -2.44 -7.41 -12.60
C GLY A 162 -2.05 -5.95 -12.45
N SER A 163 -1.70 -5.29 -13.57
CA SER A 163 -1.61 -3.83 -13.56
C SER A 163 -2.93 -3.28 -13.01
N PRO A 164 -2.90 -2.23 -12.18
CA PRO A 164 -4.14 -1.53 -11.82
C PRO A 164 -4.88 -1.21 -13.12
N PRO A 165 -6.22 -1.27 -13.14
CA PRO A 165 -6.97 -0.90 -14.34
C PRO A 165 -6.43 0.46 -14.77
N GLN A 166 -5.81 0.53 -15.95
CA GLN A 166 -5.31 1.79 -16.47
C GLN A 166 -6.51 2.72 -16.46
N GLU A 167 -6.39 3.84 -15.73
CA GLU A 167 -7.40 4.88 -15.70
C GLU A 167 -7.69 5.18 -17.17
N GLN A 168 -8.88 4.78 -17.62
CA GLN A 168 -9.27 4.99 -19.01
C GLN A 168 -9.21 6.50 -19.18
N GLN A 169 -8.22 6.97 -19.93
CA GLN A 169 -8.13 8.38 -20.26
C GLN A 169 -9.52 8.77 -20.78
N PRO A 170 -10.10 9.86 -20.27
CA PRO A 170 -11.41 10.30 -20.71
C PRO A 170 -11.40 10.28 -22.23
N GLN A 171 -12.20 9.39 -22.83
CA GLN A 171 -12.28 9.33 -24.28
C GLN A 171 -12.69 10.73 -24.73
N GLU A 172 -11.88 11.34 -25.60
CA GLU A 172 -12.26 12.61 -26.19
C GLU A 172 -13.69 12.45 -26.72
N PRO A 173 -14.59 13.38 -26.38
CA PRO A 173 -15.96 13.30 -26.86
C PRO A 173 -15.91 13.13 -28.39
N PRO A 174 -16.73 12.24 -28.96
CA PRO A 174 -16.66 11.92 -30.38
C PRO A 174 -16.69 13.22 -31.18
N LYS A 175 -15.65 13.46 -32.00
CA LYS A 175 -15.57 14.64 -32.86
C LYS A 175 -16.91 14.81 -33.55
N ARG A 176 -17.58 15.92 -33.24
CA ARG A 176 -18.89 16.27 -33.80
C ARG A 176 -18.74 16.17 -35.31
N ARG A 177 -19.39 15.19 -35.94
CA ARG A 177 -19.38 15.06 -37.40
C ARG A 177 -19.85 16.39 -37.96
N GLU A 178 -18.97 17.09 -38.66
CA GLU A 178 -19.32 18.30 -39.39
C GLU A 178 -20.48 17.94 -40.31
N ARG A 179 -21.60 18.63 -40.12
CA ARG A 179 -22.77 18.44 -40.96
C ARG A 179 -22.33 18.85 -42.37
N PRO A 180 -22.45 17.97 -43.39
CA PRO A 180 -22.10 18.35 -44.75
C PRO A 180 -22.87 19.62 -45.12
N GLU A 181 -22.15 20.65 -45.55
CA GLU A 181 -22.75 21.86 -46.09
C GLU A 181 -23.68 21.45 -47.23
N ILE A 182 -24.97 21.71 -47.05
CA ILE A 182 -25.96 21.55 -48.10
C ILE A 182 -25.66 22.67 -49.10
N LEU A 183 -25.04 22.32 -50.22
CA LEU A 183 -24.89 23.22 -51.36
C LEU A 183 -26.30 23.62 -51.81
N LEU A 184 -26.73 24.82 -51.47
CA LEU A 184 -27.94 25.43 -52.01
C LEU A 184 -27.62 25.87 -53.44
N ASP A 185 -28.26 25.21 -54.41
CA ASP A 185 -28.22 25.60 -55.82
C ASP A 185 -28.59 27.07 -55.98
N LYS A 186 -27.69 27.83 -56.60
CA LYS A 186 -27.94 29.23 -56.92
C LYS A 186 -29.04 29.32 -57.99
N PRO A 187 -30.04 30.19 -57.82
CA PRO A 187 -31.06 30.39 -58.83
C PRO A 187 -30.44 30.97 -60.11
N HIS A 188 -30.73 30.32 -61.24
CA HIS A 188 -30.49 30.84 -62.58
C HIS A 188 -31.28 32.15 -62.76
N THR A 189 -30.59 33.29 -62.85
CA THR A 189 -31.19 34.54 -63.30
C THR A 189 -31.35 34.50 -64.81
N ALA A 190 -32.60 34.43 -65.26
CA ALA A 190 -32.98 34.60 -66.66
C ALA A 190 -32.71 36.04 -67.11
N GLY A 191 -32.07 36.18 -68.27
CA GLY A 191 -31.81 37.47 -68.90
C GLY A 191 -33.10 38.12 -69.39
N HIS A 192 -33.15 39.44 -69.24
CA HIS A 192 -34.01 40.30 -70.04
C HIS A 192 -33.11 41.10 -70.98
N ASP A 193 -33.20 40.74 -72.26
CA ASP A 193 -32.77 41.55 -73.38
C ASP A 193 -33.79 42.68 -73.54
N ASP A 194 -33.35 43.92 -73.35
CA ASP A 194 -34.10 45.12 -73.70
C ASP A 194 -33.53 45.64 -75.03
N GLN A 195 -34.33 45.54 -76.09
CA GLN A 195 -34.04 46.16 -77.38
C GLN A 195 -35.00 47.34 -77.60
N SER A 196 -34.38 48.50 -77.84
CA SER A 196 -34.88 49.71 -78.53
C SER A 196 -35.52 50.80 -77.70
#